data_AF-A0A6P0U6B2-F1
#
_entry.id   AF-A0A6P0U6B2-F1
#
_cell.length_a   1.000
_cell.length_b   1.000
_cell.length_c   1.000
_cell.angle_alpha   90.00
_cell.angle_beta   90.00
_cell.angle_gamma   90.00
#
_symmetry.space_group_name_H-M   'P 1'
#
loop_
_entity.id
_entity.type
_entity.pdbx_description
1 polymer ?
#
loop_
_entity_poly.entity_id
_entity_poly.type
_entity_poly.pdbx_seq_one_letter_code
_entity_poly.pdbx_strand_id
1 'polypeptide(L)'
;LQKILITGKEDAPFHFTRHFKYEDGIWYITDELFAKSWWDVISAAIGCDQTSIYVVMSRTFQINQLQPWYDLTTEIKKLSPGQSLKIERKF
;
A
#
# COMPACT_ATOMS: atom_id res chain seq x y z
N LEU A 1 11.75 -18.72 8.50
CA LEU A 1 11.04 -19.81 7.79
C LEU A 1 10.63 -19.41 6.37
N GLN A 2 9.94 -18.27 6.16
CA GLN A 2 9.49 -17.82 4.82
C GLN A 2 10.63 -17.58 3.81
N LYS A 3 11.76 -16.97 4.24
CA LYS A 3 12.99 -16.83 3.42
C LYS A 3 13.70 -18.14 3.06
N ILE A 4 13.45 -19.22 3.81
CA ILE A 4 14.06 -20.55 3.57
C ILE A 4 13.23 -21.34 2.55
N LEU A 5 11.92 -21.12 2.50
CA LEU A 5 10.98 -21.84 1.63
C LEU A 5 10.59 -21.07 0.35
N ILE A 6 10.90 -19.76 0.29
CA ILE A 6 10.65 -18.89 -0.87
C ILE A 6 11.98 -18.23 -1.26
N THR A 7 12.86 -18.99 -1.89
CA THR A 7 14.14 -18.51 -2.42
C THR A 7 13.95 -17.99 -3.84
N GLY A 8 14.54 -16.84 -4.19
CA GLY A 8 14.55 -16.31 -5.57
C GLY A 8 13.48 -15.27 -5.91
N LYS A 9 12.78 -14.68 -4.93
CA LYS A 9 11.93 -13.51 -5.19
C LYS A 9 12.78 -12.24 -5.17
N GLU A 10 12.68 -11.46 -6.26
CA GLU A 10 13.18 -10.10 -6.29
C GLU A 10 12.37 -9.21 -5.35
N ASP A 11 13.03 -8.21 -4.78
CA ASP A 11 12.33 -7.18 -4.01
C ASP A 11 11.35 -6.44 -4.93
N ALA A 12 10.15 -6.17 -4.42
CA ALA A 12 9.19 -5.36 -5.16
C ALA A 12 9.80 -3.96 -5.41
N PRO A 13 9.70 -3.40 -6.62
CA PRO A 13 10.37 -2.14 -6.99
C PRO A 13 9.69 -0.88 -6.40
N PHE A 14 9.05 -1.03 -5.25
CA PHE A 14 8.26 0.00 -4.58
C PHE A 14 8.78 0.25 -3.17
N HIS A 15 8.90 1.52 -2.81
CA HIS A 15 9.32 1.95 -1.48
C HIS A 15 8.17 2.71 -0.84
N PHE A 16 7.63 2.18 0.26
CA PHE A 16 6.53 2.78 0.99
C PHE A 16 7.03 3.46 2.26
N THR A 17 6.59 4.69 2.49
CA THR A 17 6.81 5.43 3.73
C THR A 17 5.49 5.98 4.24
N ARG A 18 5.25 5.87 5.56
CA ARG A 18 4.11 6.48 6.23
C ARG A 18 4.59 7.41 7.32
N HIS A 19 4.14 8.65 7.28
CA HIS A 19 4.35 9.62 8.34
C HIS A 19 3.05 9.84 9.11
N PHE A 20 3.15 9.79 10.43
CA PHE A 20 2.07 10.13 11.33
C PHE A 20 2.43 11.43 12.04
N LYS A 21 1.55 12.43 11.96
CA LYS A 21 1.65 13.66 12.73
C LYS A 21 0.38 13.82 13.55
N TYR A 22 0.54 14.08 14.84
CA TYR A 22 -0.58 14.43 15.72
C TYR A 22 -0.45 15.89 16.11
N GLU A 23 -1.47 16.69 15.79
CA GLU A 23 -1.49 18.13 16.04
C GLU A 23 -2.94 18.60 16.21
N ASP A 24 -3.17 19.51 17.15
CA ASP A 24 -4.50 20.08 17.44
C ASP A 24 -5.61 19.03 17.68
N GLY A 25 -5.25 17.89 18.27
CA GLY A 25 -6.19 16.80 18.54
C GLY A 25 -6.50 15.90 17.34
N ILE A 26 -5.92 16.17 16.17
CA ILE A 26 -6.20 15.50 14.89
C ILE A 26 -4.99 14.68 14.45
N TRP A 27 -5.23 13.49 13.91
CA TRP A 27 -4.22 12.68 13.26
C TRP A 27 -4.10 13.04 11.78
N TYR A 28 -2.89 13.39 11.35
CA TYR A 28 -2.52 13.58 9.96
C TYR A 28 -1.66 12.39 9.53
N ILE A 29 -2.11 11.68 8.49
CA ILE A 29 -1.38 10.54 7.94
C ILE A 29 -0.99 10.87 6.51
N THR A 30 0.31 10.82 6.24
CA THR A 30 0.87 10.98 4.88
C THR A 30 1.48 9.65 4.44
N ASP A 31 0.91 9.08 3.40
CA ASP A 31 1.43 7.90 2.71
C ASP A 31 2.21 8.35 1.47
N GLU A 32 3.41 7.81 1.30
CA GLU A 32 4.21 7.99 0.10
C GLU A 32 4.64 6.64 -0.46
N LEU A 33 4.38 6.42 -1.75
CA LEU A 33 4.86 5.26 -2.50
C LEU A 33 5.74 5.74 -3.63
N PHE A 34 7.01 5.33 -3.59
CA PHE A 34 8.00 5.65 -4.62
C PHE A 34 8.28 4.43 -5.49
N ALA A 35 8.40 4.66 -6.80
CA ALA A 35 8.86 3.69 -7.78
C ALA A 35 9.78 4.38 -8.79
N LYS A 36 10.79 3.66 -9.30
CA LYS A 36 11.60 4.16 -10.42
C LYS A 36 10.77 4.29 -11.70
N SER A 37 9.78 3.41 -11.88
CA SER A 37 8.85 3.44 -13.01
C SER A 37 7.46 2.98 -12.57
N TRP A 38 6.42 3.54 -13.19
CA TRP A 38 5.01 3.20 -12.98
C TRP A 38 4.38 2.46 -14.16
N TRP A 39 5.14 2.24 -15.25
CA TRP A 39 4.67 1.75 -16.55
C TRP A 39 3.91 0.41 -16.52
N ASP A 40 4.24 -0.47 -15.57
CA ASP A 40 3.72 -1.83 -15.44
C ASP A 40 2.68 -1.90 -14.32
N VAL A 41 2.35 -0.77 -13.69
CA VAL A 41 1.36 -0.72 -12.63
C VAL A 41 -0.03 -0.67 -13.23
N ILE A 42 -0.75 -1.79 -13.12
CA ILE A 42 -2.10 -1.96 -13.67
C ILE A 42 -3.14 -1.26 -12.78
N SER A 43 -3.02 -1.41 -11.47
CA SER A 43 -3.91 -0.83 -10.47
C SER A 43 -3.18 -0.56 -9.16
N ALA A 44 -3.73 0.37 -8.37
CA ALA A 44 -3.28 0.64 -7.02
C ALA A 44 -4.46 1.06 -6.16
N ALA A 45 -4.47 0.61 -4.91
CA ALA A 45 -5.55 0.92 -4.00
C ALA A 45 -5.11 0.74 -2.54
N ILE A 46 -5.84 1.38 -1.63
CA ILE A 46 -5.66 1.21 -0.19
C ILE A 46 -6.84 0.39 0.33
N GLY A 47 -6.54 -0.84 0.74
CA GLY A 47 -7.46 -1.77 1.39
C GLY A 47 -7.13 -1.97 2.86
N CYS A 48 -8.07 -2.58 3.57
CA CYS A 48 -7.98 -2.93 4.98
C CYS A 48 -7.26 -4.28 5.21
N ASP A 49 -6.94 -5.03 4.15
CA ASP A 49 -6.57 -6.43 4.26
C ASP A 49 -5.64 -6.96 3.13
N GLN A 50 -4.48 -6.33 2.93
CA GLN A 50 -3.33 -7.02 2.30
C GLN A 50 -2.23 -7.29 3.30
N THR A 51 -2.48 -8.18 4.27
CA THR A 51 -1.38 -8.76 5.04
C THR A 51 -0.66 -9.78 4.16
N SER A 52 0.63 -9.59 3.91
CA SER A 52 1.51 -10.51 3.15
C SER A 52 1.73 -11.87 3.82
N ILE A 53 0.94 -12.18 4.86
CA ILE A 53 0.99 -13.44 5.59
C ILE A 53 -0.03 -14.38 4.96
N TYR A 54 0.45 -15.14 3.97
CA TYR A 54 -0.27 -16.27 3.39
C TYR A 54 -0.33 -17.41 4.43
N VAL A 55 -1.26 -17.34 5.38
CA VAL A 55 -1.68 -18.52 6.14
C VAL A 55 -2.94 -19.05 5.45
N VAL A 56 -2.73 -20.04 4.58
CA VAL A 56 -3.75 -20.62 3.68
C VAL A 56 -5.01 -21.13 4.39
N MET A 57 -5.03 -21.28 5.72
CA MET A 57 -6.09 -22.05 6.38
C MET A 57 -6.79 -21.39 7.57
N SER A 58 -6.78 -20.06 7.70
CA SER A 58 -7.86 -19.34 8.43
C SER A 58 -7.68 -17.83 8.30
N ARG A 59 -8.41 -17.18 7.40
CA ARG A 59 -8.65 -15.74 7.52
C ARG A 59 -9.98 -15.59 8.24
N THR A 60 -9.95 -15.23 9.52
CA THR A 60 -11.17 -14.88 10.26
C THR A 60 -11.83 -13.69 9.58
N PHE A 61 -13.14 -13.80 9.35
CA PHE A 61 -13.94 -12.68 8.84
C PHE A 61 -13.77 -11.45 9.76
N GLN A 62 -13.59 -10.30 9.14
CA GLN A 62 -13.58 -8.99 9.80
C GLN A 62 -14.51 -8.10 8.99
N ILE A 63 -15.47 -7.42 9.64
CA ILE A 63 -16.42 -6.53 8.93
C ILE A 63 -15.71 -5.49 8.06
N ASN A 64 -14.52 -5.05 8.49
CA ASN A 64 -13.70 -4.10 7.75
C ASN A 64 -13.28 -4.63 6.37
N GLN A 65 -13.20 -5.94 6.14
CA GLN A 65 -12.90 -6.55 4.81
C GLN A 65 -13.96 -6.21 3.75
N LEU A 66 -15.15 -5.78 4.17
CA LEU A 66 -16.19 -5.33 3.25
C LEU A 66 -16.05 -3.84 2.87
N GLN A 67 -15.09 -3.12 3.48
CA GLN A 67 -14.85 -1.73 3.11
C GLN A 67 -14.40 -1.64 1.66
N PRO A 68 -14.98 -0.73 0.87
CA PRO A 68 -14.53 -0.51 -0.48
C PRO A 68 -13.07 -0.07 -0.45
N TRP A 69 -12.29 -0.63 -1.35
CA TRP A 69 -10.91 -0.23 -1.51
C TRP A 69 -10.86 1.21 -2.01
N TYR A 70 -9.97 2.01 -1.42
CA TYR A 70 -9.75 3.35 -1.92
C TYR A 70 -8.90 3.26 -3.19
N ASP A 71 -9.56 3.28 -4.34
CA ASP A 71 -8.92 3.14 -5.65
C ASP A 71 -8.08 4.36 -6.01
N LEU A 72 -6.80 4.11 -6.32
CA LEU A 72 -5.78 5.08 -6.70
C LEU A 72 -5.25 4.81 -8.12
N THR A 73 -5.89 3.92 -8.88
CA THR A 73 -5.45 3.50 -10.22
C THR A 73 -5.39 4.67 -11.20
N THR A 74 -6.30 5.64 -11.08
CA THR A 74 -6.26 6.84 -11.93
C THR A 74 -5.12 7.78 -11.52
N GLU A 75 -4.80 7.89 -10.23
CA GLU A 75 -3.75 8.77 -9.75
C GLU A 75 -2.36 8.26 -10.10
N ILE A 76 -2.12 6.95 -9.96
CA ILE A 76 -0.83 6.35 -10.29
C ILE A 76 -0.51 6.46 -11.78
N LYS A 77 -1.53 6.39 -12.66
CA LYS A 77 -1.38 6.53 -14.12
C LYS A 77 -0.98 7.94 -14.55
N LYS A 78 -1.12 8.95 -13.69
CA LYS A 78 -0.68 10.32 -13.96
C LYS A 78 0.78 10.56 -13.58
N LEU A 79 1.41 9.62 -12.86
CA LEU A 79 2.76 9.81 -12.34
C LEU A 79 3.81 9.59 -13.41
N SER A 80 4.78 10.49 -13.45
CA SER A 80 6.00 10.30 -14.24
C SER A 80 6.95 9.32 -13.54
N PRO A 81 7.86 8.65 -14.28
CA PRO A 81 8.90 7.82 -13.67
C PRO A 81 9.67 8.59 -12.58
N GLY A 82 9.86 7.98 -11.41
CA GLY A 82 10.54 8.59 -10.26
C GLY A 82 9.70 9.60 -9.47
N GLN A 83 8.47 9.90 -9.88
CA GLN A 83 7.55 10.72 -9.10
C GLN A 83 6.83 9.86 -8.05
N SER A 84 6.80 10.29 -6.79
CA SER A 84 6.09 9.56 -5.74
C SER A 84 4.56 9.76 -5.82
N LEU A 85 3.80 8.69 -5.54
CA LEU A 85 2.39 8.79 -5.18
C LEU A 85 2.30 9.25 -3.72
N LYS A 86 1.64 10.39 -3.47
CA LYS A 86 1.48 10.93 -2.12
C LYS A 86 0.00 11.11 -1.77
N ILE A 87 -0.41 10.56 -0.64
CA ILE A 87 -1.80 10.62 -0.15
C ILE A 87 -1.81 11.17 1.28
N GLU A 88 -2.64 12.16 1.54
CA GLU A 88 -2.80 12.79 2.86
C GLU A 88 -4.23 12.57 3.37
N ARG A 89 -4.37 12.13 4.63
CA ARG A 89 -5.66 11.88 5.29
C ARG A 89 -5.66 12.46 6.70
N LYS A 90 -6.84 12.88 7.16
CA LYS A 90 -7.07 13.40 8.52
C LYS A 90 -8.08 12.53 9.26
N PHE A 91 -7.83 12.24 10.54
CA PHE A 91 -8.69 11.44 11.41
C PHE A 91 -8.88 12.11 12.76
#